data_AF-W1YM55-F1
#
_entry.id   AF-W1YM55-F1
#
_cell.length_a   1.000
_cell.length_b   1.000
_cell.length_c   1.000
_cell.angle_alpha   90.00
_cell.angle_beta   90.00
_cell.angle_gamma   90.00
#
_symmetry.space_group_name_H-M   'P 1'
#
loop_
_entity.id
_entity.type
_entity.pdbx_description
1 polymer ?
#
loop_
_entity_poly.entity_id
_entity_poly.type
_entity_poly.pdbx_seq_one_letter_code
_entity_poly.pdbx_strand_id
1 'polypeptide(L)'
;MNIKRIRFDEFGPYRNWSFTTGNHGVQLMYGPNESGKTSLLEGMRTLLFGGTHKAYGPMTGALDVERNGESYYIGRKGKQLDFYSNTFN
;
A
#
# COMPACT_ATOMS: atom_id res chain seq x y z
N MET A 1 13.21 6.04 2.63
CA MET A 1 11.85 5.53 2.95
C MET A 1 11.86 4.05 2.64
N ASN A 2 11.45 3.23 3.59
CA ASN A 2 11.41 1.77 3.49
C ASN A 2 9.97 1.31 3.79
N ILE A 3 9.31 0.65 2.85
CA ILE A 3 7.96 0.12 3.07
C ILE A 3 8.12 -1.14 3.91
N LYS A 4 7.38 -1.26 5.02
CA LYS A 4 7.40 -2.42 5.92
C LYS A 4 6.23 -3.35 5.69
N ARG A 5 5.06 -2.78 5.40
CA ARG A 5 3.83 -3.53 5.13
C ARG A 5 2.93 -2.78 4.17
N ILE A 6 2.24 -3.55 3.34
CA ILE A 6 1.20 -3.09 2.42
C ILE A 6 -0.08 -3.84 2.78
N ARG A 7 -1.22 -3.15 2.86
CA ARG A 7 -2.55 -3.74 3.03
C ARG A 7 -3.54 -3.13 2.08
N PHE A 8 -4.22 -3.97 1.31
CA PHE A 8 -5.31 -3.59 0.42
C PHE A 8 -6.58 -4.22 0.97
N ASP A 9 -7.49 -3.38 1.45
CA ASP A 9 -8.80 -3.84 1.94
C ASP A 9 -9.66 -4.18 0.70
N GLU A 10 -9.69 -3.26 -0.27
CA GLU A 10 -10.28 -3.50 -1.60
C GLU A 10 -9.63 -2.62 -2.67
N PHE A 11 -9.10 -3.24 -3.75
CA PHE A 11 -8.61 -2.54 -4.96
C PHE A 11 -8.34 -3.51 -6.12
N GLY A 12 -8.94 -3.28 -7.29
CA GLY A 12 -8.74 -4.16 -8.45
C GLY A 12 -9.08 -5.63 -8.09
N PRO A 13 -8.16 -6.59 -8.30
CA PRO A 13 -8.39 -7.99 -7.90
C PRO A 13 -8.09 -8.29 -6.43
N TYR A 14 -7.56 -7.34 -5.65
CA TYR A 14 -7.18 -7.55 -4.26
C TYR A 14 -8.37 -7.34 -3.32
N ARG A 15 -8.58 -8.29 -2.40
CA ARG A 15 -9.55 -8.22 -1.30
C ARG A 15 -8.90 -8.71 -0.03
N ASN A 16 -8.95 -7.93 1.05
CA ASN A 16 -8.35 -8.26 2.36
C ASN A 16 -6.92 -8.82 2.24
N TRP A 17 -6.12 -8.22 1.36
CA TRP A 17 -4.79 -8.71 1.03
C TRP A 17 -3.73 -7.90 1.76
N SER A 18 -2.66 -8.56 2.21
CA SER A 18 -1.53 -7.86 2.80
C SER A 18 -0.22 -8.55 2.48
N PHE A 19 0.85 -7.77 2.53
CA PHE A 19 2.20 -8.23 2.31
C PHE A 19 3.17 -7.47 3.21
N THR A 20 4.01 -8.21 3.93
CA THR A 20 5.06 -7.68 4.78
C THR A 20 6.39 -7.83 4.07
N THR A 21 7.14 -6.74 3.98
CA THR A 21 8.43 -6.72 3.31
C THR A 21 9.50 -7.41 4.16
N GLY A 22 10.46 -8.07 3.50
CA GLY A 22 11.70 -8.46 4.18
C GLY A 22 12.52 -7.25 4.67
N ASN A 23 13.43 -7.46 5.61
CA ASN A 23 14.22 -6.39 6.23
C ASN A 23 15.10 -5.62 5.23
N HIS A 24 15.72 -6.34 4.29
CA HIS A 24 16.58 -5.79 3.24
C HIS A 24 16.49 -6.66 1.98
N GLY A 25 16.70 -6.05 0.81
CA GLY A 25 16.85 -6.76 -0.47
C GLY A 25 15.82 -6.36 -1.53
N VAL A 26 15.88 -7.08 -2.65
CA VAL A 26 14.97 -6.90 -3.80
C VAL A 26 13.73 -7.76 -3.60
N GLN A 27 12.56 -7.18 -3.80
CA GLN A 27 11.30 -7.93 -3.84
C GLN A 27 10.86 -8.16 -5.27
N LEU A 28 10.62 -9.43 -5.60
CA LEU A 28 10.09 -9.84 -6.88
C LEU A 28 8.60 -10.18 -6.73
N MET A 29 7.77 -9.50 -7.51
CA MET A 29 6.35 -9.84 -7.62
C MET A 29 6.11 -10.48 -8.98
N TYR A 30 5.81 -11.78 -8.96
CA TYR A 30 5.66 -12.59 -10.16
C TYR A 30 4.30 -13.30 -10.15
N GLY A 31 3.83 -13.69 -11.34
CA GLY A 31 2.57 -14.38 -11.53
C GLY A 31 2.06 -14.27 -12.96
N PRO A 32 0.99 -15.00 -13.33
CA PRO A 32 0.38 -14.94 -14.66
C PRO A 32 -0.09 -13.53 -15.04
N ASN A 33 -0.38 -13.29 -16.31
CA ASN A 33 -1.09 -12.06 -16.71
C ASN A 33 -2.40 -11.94 -15.93
N GLU A 34 -2.80 -10.70 -15.66
CA GLU A 34 -4.03 -10.38 -14.91
C GLU A 34 -4.03 -10.83 -13.44
N SER A 35 -2.92 -11.36 -12.92
CA SER A 35 -2.76 -11.70 -11.49
C SER A 35 -2.72 -10.49 -10.53
N GLY A 36 -2.97 -9.28 -11.03
CA GLY A 36 -3.00 -8.05 -10.24
C GLY A 36 -1.68 -7.30 -10.06
N LYS A 37 -0.55 -7.76 -10.61
CA LYS A 37 0.77 -7.11 -10.44
C LYS A 37 0.76 -5.60 -10.75
N THR A 38 0.21 -5.20 -11.89
CA THR A 38 0.08 -3.78 -12.26
C THR A 38 -0.86 -3.04 -11.31
N SER A 39 -2.00 -3.66 -10.98
CA SER A 39 -2.98 -3.10 -10.05
C SER A 39 -2.44 -2.91 -8.63
N LEU A 40 -1.46 -3.70 -8.21
CA LEU A 40 -0.77 -3.46 -6.95
C LEU A 40 0.04 -2.16 -6.99
N LEU A 41 0.87 -1.97 -8.02
CA LEU A 41 1.68 -0.76 -8.15
C LEU A 41 0.79 0.49 -8.29
N GLU A 42 -0.33 0.36 -9.01
CA GLU A 42 -1.34 1.42 -9.09
C GLU A 42 -2.00 1.71 -7.74
N GLY A 43 -2.40 0.67 -7.00
CA GLY A 43 -3.00 0.83 -5.66
C GLY A 43 -2.02 1.45 -4.67
N MET A 44 -0.73 1.09 -4.72
CA MET A 44 0.32 1.72 -3.92
C MET A 44 0.46 3.21 -4.26
N ARG A 45 0.45 3.55 -5.55
CA ARG A 45 0.47 4.94 -6.01
C ARG A 45 -0.75 5.71 -5.50
N THR A 46 -1.95 5.13 -5.56
CA THR A 46 -3.18 5.75 -5.05
C THR A 46 -3.18 5.88 -3.52
N LEU A 47 -2.60 4.93 -2.78
CA LEU A 47 -2.42 5.06 -1.33
C LEU A 47 -1.57 6.28 -0.98
N LEU A 48 -0.41 6.40 -1.60
CA LEU A 48 0.56 7.45 -1.33
C LEU A 48 0.07 8.84 -1.75
N PHE A 49 -0.46 8.95 -2.97
CA PHE A 49 -0.72 10.25 -3.60
C PHE A 49 -2.22 10.59 -3.70
N GLY A 50 -3.10 9.66 -3.34
CA GLY A 50 -4.53 9.80 -3.53
C GLY A 50 -4.95 9.66 -4.99
N GLY A 51 -6.16 10.11 -5.29
CA GLY A 51 -6.80 9.98 -6.59
C GLY A 51 -7.73 8.78 -6.69
N THR A 52 -8.29 8.60 -7.87
CA THR A 52 -9.26 7.55 -8.18
C THR A 52 -8.76 6.80 -9.39
N HIS A 53 -8.62 5.49 -9.28
CA HIS A 53 -8.29 4.68 -10.45
C HIS A 53 -9.52 4.61 -11.36
N LYS A 54 -9.37 4.84 -12.67
CA LYS A 54 -10.52 4.91 -13.59
C LYS A 54 -11.39 3.65 -13.57
N ALA A 55 -10.77 2.48 -13.46
CA ALA A 55 -11.48 1.19 -13.47
C ALA A 55 -11.87 0.68 -12.08
N TYR A 56 -11.15 1.07 -11.01
CA TYR A 56 -11.30 0.46 -9.69
C TYR A 56 -11.85 1.41 -8.63
N GLY A 57 -12.02 2.68 -8.97
CA GLY A 57 -12.57 3.66 -8.06
C GLY A 57 -11.57 4.06 -6.95
N PRO A 58 -12.10 4.49 -5.80
CA PRO A 58 -11.30 4.91 -4.65
C PRO A 58 -10.63 3.73 -3.94
N MET A 59 -9.41 3.94 -3.47
CA MET A 59 -8.62 2.93 -2.76
C MET A 59 -8.94 2.89 -1.26
N THR A 60 -9.04 1.70 -0.69
CA THR A 60 -9.06 1.49 0.77
C THR A 60 -7.93 0.55 1.19
N GLY A 61 -7.06 1.02 2.08
CA GLY A 61 -5.91 0.24 2.55
C GLY A 61 -4.89 1.11 3.28
N ALA A 62 -3.71 0.54 3.52
CA ALA A 62 -2.65 1.22 4.26
C ALA A 62 -1.23 0.75 3.90
N LEU A 63 -0.26 1.61 4.19
CA LEU A 63 1.16 1.34 4.18
C LEU A 63 1.74 1.63 5.56
N ASP A 64 2.56 0.71 6.07
CA ASP A 64 3.46 1.00 7.18
C ASP A 64 4.84 1.25 6.58
N VAL A 65 5.44 2.40 6.91
CA VAL A 65 6.70 2.84 6.29
C VAL A 65 7.66 3.35 7.35
N GLU A 66 8.95 3.12 7.14
CA GLU A 66 10.02 3.64 7.97
C GLU A 66 10.80 4.70 7.19
N ARG A 67 11.09 5.84 7.82
CA ARG A 67 11.93 6.90 7.26
C ARG A 67 12.75 7.52 8.38
N ASN A 68 14.07 7.53 8.20
CA ASN A 68 15.02 8.12 9.16
C ASN A 68 14.89 7.57 10.60
N GLY A 69 14.58 6.28 10.74
CA GLY A 69 14.38 5.62 12.04
C GLY A 69 12.98 5.81 12.65
N GLU A 70 12.13 6.64 12.05
CA GLU A 70 10.74 6.80 12.47
C GLU A 70 9.79 5.96 11.64
N SER A 71 8.77 5.39 12.30
CA SER A 71 7.71 4.62 11.66
C SER A 71 6.48 5.49 11.43
N TYR A 72 5.85 5.34 10.27
CA TYR A 72 4.65 6.07 9.87
C TYR A 72 3.60 5.12 9.33
N TYR A 73 2.36 5.43 9.64
CA TYR A 73 1.18 4.83 9.04
C TYR A 73 0.62 5.77 7.96
N ILE A 74 0.37 5.24 6.77
CA ILE A 74 -0.28 5.95 5.66
C ILE A 74 -1.51 5.15 5.22
N GLY A 75 -2.70 5.56 5.63
CA GLY A 75 -3.97 4.93 5.29
C GLY A 75 -4.81 5.76 4.33
N ARG A 76 -5.60 5.08 3.48
CA ARG A 76 -6.69 5.69 2.74
C ARG A 76 -8.00 4.98 3.01
N LYS A 77 -9.06 5.77 3.16
CA LYS A 77 -10.46 5.34 3.06
C LYS A 77 -11.10 6.17 1.96
N GLY A 78 -10.88 5.73 0.73
CA GLY A 78 -11.12 6.50 -0.47
C GLY A 78 -10.35 7.81 -0.51
N LYS A 79 -11.06 8.95 -0.46
CA LYS A 79 -10.42 10.28 -0.51
C LYS A 79 -9.76 10.68 0.81
N GLN A 80 -10.22 10.12 1.94
CA GLN A 80 -9.67 10.43 3.25
C GLN A 80 -8.26 9.84 3.41
N LEU A 81 -7.33 10.66 3.91
CA LEU A 81 -5.97 10.27 4.28
C LEU A 81 -5.88 10.19 5.81
N ASP A 82 -5.45 9.04 6.32
CA ASP A 82 -5.11 8.85 7.72
C ASP A 82 -3.58 8.72 7.80
N PHE A 83 -2.90 9.76 8.27
CA PHE A 83 -1.43 9.81 8.34
C PHE A 83 -0.96 10.16 9.75
N TYR A 84 -0.14 9.31 10.35
CA TYR A 84 0.43 9.53 11.68
C TYR A 84 1.74 8.77 11.87
N SER A 85 2.62 9.27 12.75
CA SER A 85 3.80 8.55 13.21
C SER A 85 3.41 7.55 14.29
N ASN A 86 3.96 6.34 14.21
CA ASN A 86 3.89 5.36 15.29
C ASN A 86 5.07 5.62 16.23
N THR A 87 4.87 6.48 17.22
CA THR A 87 5.77 6.57 18.35
C THR A 87 5.43 5.41 19.28
N PHE A 88 6.28 4.39 19.31
CA PHE A 88 6.21 3.40 20.39
C PHE A 88 6.58 4.15 21.68
N ASN A 89 5.59 4.40 22.55
CA ASN A 89 5.83 4.74 23.96
C ASN A 89 6.24 3.48 24.72
#